data_AF-A0A661CFW1-F1
#
_entry.id   AF-A0A661CFW1-F1
#
_cell.length_a   1.000
_cell.length_b   1.000
_cell.length_c   1.000
_cell.angle_alpha   90.00
_cell.angle_beta   90.00
_cell.angle_gamma   90.00
#
_symmetry.space_group_name_H-M   'P 1'
#
loop_
_entity.id
_entity.type
_entity.pdbx_description
1 polymer ?
#
loop_
_entity_poly.entity_id
_entity_poly.type
_entity_poly.pdbx_seq_one_letter_code
_entity_poly.pdbx_strand_id
1 'polypeptide(L)' 'MDITNRVVTLDALHTLRSTANYLVEKPKAHYLLTVKGNQPTLKADLNNLTHVTHSASTSQPA' A
#
# COMPACT_ATOMS: atom_id res chain seq x y z
N MET A 1 -10.65 -14.83 -8.35
CA MET A 1 -11.14 -14.10 -7.17
C MET A 1 -11.34 -12.65 -7.57
N ASP A 2 -12.48 -12.06 -7.23
CA ASP A 2 -12.73 -10.63 -7.37
C ASP A 2 -12.31 -9.90 -6.09
N ILE A 3 -11.42 -8.93 -6.22
CA ILE A 3 -10.84 -8.16 -5.10
C ILE A 3 -11.08 -6.65 -5.27
N THR A 4 -12.02 -6.27 -6.13
CA THR A 4 -12.36 -4.87 -6.41
C THR A 4 -12.81 -4.14 -5.14
N ASN A 5 -12.26 -2.96 -4.87
CA ASN A 5 -12.48 -2.16 -3.64
C ASN A 5 -12.20 -2.92 -2.32
N ARG A 6 -11.42 -4.00 -2.37
CA ARG A 6 -10.99 -4.72 -1.15
C ARG A 6 -9.58 -4.30 -0.76
N VAL A 7 -9.29 -4.37 0.53
CA VAL A 7 -7.93 -4.25 1.06
C VAL A 7 -7.27 -5.62 0.98
N VAL A 8 -6.14 -5.69 0.29
CA VAL A 8 -5.36 -6.92 0.15
C VAL A 8 -4.04 -6.76 0.90
N THR A 9 -3.72 -7.75 1.72
CA THR A 9 -2.43 -7.88 2.40
C THR A 9 -1.59 -8.94 1.71
N LEU A 10 -0.31 -8.68 1.51
CA LEU A 10 0.63 -9.64 0.92
C LEU A 10 1.89 -9.75 1.79
N ASP A 11 2.61 -10.85 1.62
CA ASP A 11 3.92 -11.02 2.25
C ASP A 11 4.92 -9.93 1.81
N ALA A 12 5.87 -9.62 2.69
CA ALA A 12 6.87 -8.58 2.49
C ALA A 12 7.70 -8.76 1.20
N LEU A 13 7.90 -9.99 0.71
CA LEU A 13 8.57 -10.25 -0.56
C LEU A 13 7.86 -9.63 -1.77
N HIS A 14 6.54 -9.42 -1.68
CA HIS A 14 5.73 -8.83 -2.75
C HIS A 14 5.63 -7.30 -2.69
N THR A 15 6.39 -6.65 -1.80
CA THR A 15 6.49 -5.18 -1.71
C THR A 15 7.30 -4.62 -2.89
N LEU A 16 6.74 -4.77 -4.09
CA LEU A 16 7.31 -4.36 -5.36
C LEU A 16 6.36 -3.37 -6.03
N ARG A 17 6.94 -2.39 -6.74
CA ARG A 17 6.15 -1.39 -7.49
C ARG A 17 5.21 -2.04 -8.50
N SER A 18 5.64 -3.12 -9.15
CA SER A 18 4.82 -3.88 -10.10
C SER A 18 3.57 -4.47 -9.45
N THR A 19 3.69 -5.03 -8.24
CA THR A 19 2.57 -5.56 -7.47
C THR A 19 1.59 -4.44 -7.09
N ALA A 20 2.10 -3.31 -6.58
CA ALA A 20 1.28 -2.17 -6.21
C ALA A 20 0.53 -1.60 -7.42
N ASN A 21 1.22 -1.41 -8.56
CA ASN A 21 0.62 -0.95 -9.80
C ASN A 21 -0.46 -1.93 -10.29
N TYR A 22 -0.19 -3.24 -10.28
CA TYR A 22 -1.16 -4.25 -10.67
C TYR A 22 -2.44 -4.14 -9.84
N LEU A 23 -2.35 -4.05 -8.51
CA LEU A 23 -3.50 -4.00 -7.59
C LEU A 23 -4.34 -2.73 -7.80
N VAL A 24 -3.72 -1.59 -8.06
CA VAL A 24 -4.44 -0.33 -8.25
C VAL A 24 -5.01 -0.20 -9.67
N GLU A 25 -4.26 -0.63 -10.68
CA GLU A 25 -4.63 -0.38 -12.07
C GLU A 25 -5.69 -1.36 -12.56
N LYS A 26 -5.54 -2.66 -12.26
CA LYS A 26 -6.40 -3.70 -12.83
C LYS A 26 -7.64 -3.97 -11.98
N PRO A 27 -7.54 -4.51 -10.75
CA PRO A 27 -8.72 -4.78 -9.96
C PRO A 27 -9.22 -3.56 -9.16
N LYS A 28 -8.52 -2.41 -9.17
CA LYS A 28 -8.89 -1.24 -8.34
C LYS A 28 -8.97 -1.60 -6.85
N ALA A 29 -8.04 -2.42 -6.39
CA ALA A 29 -7.93 -2.85 -5.00
C ALA A 29 -7.02 -1.90 -4.20
N HIS A 30 -7.25 -1.86 -2.88
CA HIS A 30 -6.37 -1.20 -1.92
C HIS A 30 -5.35 -2.21 -1.36
N TYR A 31 -4.20 -1.75 -0.87
CA TYR A 31 -3.17 -2.63 -0.32
C TYR A 31 -2.57 -2.13 0.99
N LEU A 32 -2.23 -3.07 1.87
CA LEU A 32 -1.44 -2.84 3.08
C LEU A 32 -0.30 -3.86 3.11
N LEU A 33 0.93 -3.39 2.97
CA LEU A 33 2.12 -4.21 2.84
C LEU A 33 3.15 -3.84 3.90
N THR A 34 3.88 -4.84 4.41
CA THR A 34 4.98 -4.63 5.36
C THR A 34 6.31 -4.56 4.63
N VAL A 35 7.09 -3.51 4.87
CA VAL A 35 8.46 -3.40 4.34
C VAL A 35 9.44 -4.18 5.21
N LYS A 36 10.25 -5.05 4.60
CA LYS A 36 11.31 -5.78 5.31
C LYS A 36 12.63 -4.99 5.28
N GLY A 37 13.39 -5.05 6.37
CA GLY A 37 14.62 -4.25 6.54
C GLY A 37 15.77 -4.54 5.56
N ASN A 38 15.67 -5.59 4.75
CA ASN A 38 16.63 -5.93 3.70
C ASN A 38 16.36 -5.20 2.36
N GLN A 39 15.41 -4.26 2.33
CA GLN A 39 15.13 -3.39 1.17
C GLN A 39 15.67 -1.97 1.44
N PRO A 40 16.97 -1.71 1.21
CA PRO A 40 17.64 -0.48 1.65
C PRO A 40 17.09 0.78 0.98
N THR A 41 16.79 0.73 -0.32
CA THR A 41 16.23 1.87 -1.06
C THR A 41 14.83 2.22 -0.58
N LEU A 42 13.94 1.23 -0.47
CA LEU A 42 12.57 1.47 0.01
C LEU A 42 12.56 1.97 1.46
N LYS A 43 13.46 1.46 2.29
CA LYS A 43 13.62 1.95 3.66
C LYS A 43 14.12 3.40 3.69
N ALA A 44 15.08 3.77 2.85
CA ALA A 44 15.55 5.15 2.74
C ALA A 44 14.44 6.10 2.25
N ASP A 45 13.67 5.68 1.23
CA ASP A 45 12.53 6.45 0.72
C ASP A 45 11.47 6.68 1.82
N LEU A 46 11.16 5.64 2.60
CA LEU A 46 10.22 5.74 3.72
C LEU A 46 10.74 6.66 4.84
N ASN A 47 12.04 6.60 5.15
CA ASN A 47 12.63 7.50 6.14
C ASN A 47 12.62 8.97 5.68
N ASN A 48 12.68 9.20 4.36
CA ASN A 48 12.63 10.54 3.76
C ASN A 48 11.19 11.02 3.52
N LEU A 49 10.19 10.17 3.68
CA LEU A 49 8.79 10.52 3.51
C LEU A 49 8.35 11.39 4.70
N THR A 50 8.13 12.67 4.46
CA THR A 50 7.54 13.58 5.46
C THR A 50 6.21 13.02 5.92
N HIS A 51 6.06 12.84 7.24
CA HIS A 51 4.83 12.33 7.82
C HIS A 51 3.70 13.35 7.60
N VAL A 52 2.80 13.05 6.65
CA VAL A 52 1.58 13.83 6.45
C VAL A 52 0.49 13.18 7.29
N THR A 53 0.26 13.73 8.47
CA THR A 53 -0.86 13.30 9.31
C THR A 53 -2.15 13.78 8.64
N HIS A 54 -2.90 12.86 8.06
CA HIS A 54 -4.24 13.15 7.58
C HIS A 54 -5.19 13.06 8.77
N SER A 55 -5.75 14.19 9.19
CA SER A 55 -6.86 14.22 10.16
C SER A 55 -8.01 13.42 9.56
N ALA A 56 -8.34 12.28 10.14
CA ALA A 56 -9.38 11.40 9.63
C ALA A 56 -10.74 12.13 9.64
N SER A 57 -11.15 12.67 8.49
CA SER A 57 -12.54 13.07 8.24
C SER A 57 -13.33 11.80 7.90
N THR A 58 -13.91 11.18 8.93
CA THR A 58 -14.79 10.03 8.76
C THR A 58 -16.16 10.53 8.32
N SER A 59 -16.34 10.64 6.99
CA SER A 59 -17.67 10.70 6.36
C SER A 59 -17.84 9.43 5.56
N GLN A 60 -18.32 8.38 6.23
CA GLN A 60 -18.67 7.10 5.61
C GLN A 60 -20.15 7.18 5.20
N PRO A 61 -20.50 7.14 3.90
CA PRO A 61 -21.90 7.17 3.48
C PRO A 61 -22.56 5.81 3.67
N ALA A 62 -23.86 5.83 3.98
CA ALA A 62 -24.77 4.70 3.94
C ALA A 62 -25.03 4.23 2.50
#